data_AF-A0AAD5DZK0-F1
#
_entry.id   AF-A0AAD5DZK0-F1
#
_cell.length_a   1.000
_cell.length_b   1.000
_cell.length_c   1.000
_cell.angle_alpha   90.00
_cell.angle_beta   90.00
_cell.angle_gamma   90.00
#
_symmetry.space_group_name_H-M   'P 1'
#
loop_
_entity.id
_entity.type
_entity.pdbx_description
1 polymer ?
#
loop_
_entity_poly.entity_id
_entity_poly.type
_entity_poly.pdbx_seq_one_letter_code
_entity_poly.pdbx_strand_id
1 'polypeptide(L)'
;MKVLQAVALACLLAALQAAPAAAAVPNGCPTNAPVVTESAEQLQQAVERVTTFPTTLDPRIFDNATEVLDGQMHPDVREAAIALVERNVAAMDLPPEFTIDAIELQGSAASYEWDELADLGIHVFLAVNGSVCPTSCKAPEGPVCEAACQYDTISKLYNSYIEGEQEATFTDSQGRTTPKPDPDTGVLLNGLVAEVTILPTKPPNQMPVNGTGLYSFTTDSWVMEPTQQPDNWDRAEILGNVTQFVDEYNALLCEYEAAKAAVLPDAPGALDFNCSRWDAFAKKLKKFRGSGFDANLGSRSTSNLAYRLLRRISVNVVDQPGAWEQQCINLKASLPNKAVSGATAASAPAPTAAPSSGSWKLGLPAAALWAAAALALLAA
;
A
#
# COMPACT_ATOMS: atom_id res chain seq x y z
N MET A 1 24.07 -24.80 -41.27
CA MET A 1 24.47 -23.64 -40.41
C MET A 1 23.88 -22.31 -40.88
N LYS A 2 24.04 -21.87 -42.14
CA LYS A 2 23.56 -20.54 -42.58
C LYS A 2 22.03 -20.30 -42.47
N VAL A 3 21.21 -21.34 -42.66
CA VAL A 3 19.74 -21.23 -42.56
C VAL A 3 19.27 -21.05 -41.10
N LEU A 4 19.89 -21.74 -40.15
CA LEU A 4 19.58 -21.60 -38.72
C LEU A 4 19.98 -20.22 -38.17
N GLN A 5 21.11 -19.65 -38.64
CA GLN A 5 21.50 -18.28 -38.31
C GLN A 5 20.53 -17.25 -38.89
N ALA A 6 20.02 -17.46 -40.11
CA ALA A 6 19.06 -16.55 -40.73
C ALA A 6 17.68 -16.60 -40.03
N VAL A 7 17.22 -17.78 -39.60
CA VAL A 7 15.96 -17.91 -38.84
C VAL A 7 16.10 -17.31 -37.44
N ALA A 8 17.22 -17.54 -36.74
CA ALA A 8 17.47 -16.91 -35.45
C ALA A 8 17.53 -15.38 -35.56
N LEU A 9 18.18 -14.85 -36.61
CA LEU A 9 18.26 -13.40 -36.85
C LEU A 9 16.90 -12.81 -37.25
N ALA A 10 16.09 -13.52 -38.04
CA ALA A 10 14.74 -13.07 -38.39
C ALA A 10 13.78 -13.11 -37.19
N CYS A 11 13.87 -14.11 -36.32
CA CYS A 11 13.13 -14.15 -35.06
C CYS A 11 13.59 -13.04 -34.10
N LEU A 12 14.90 -12.74 -34.04
CA LEU A 12 15.43 -11.63 -33.25
C LEU A 12 14.96 -10.28 -33.80
N LEU A 13 14.96 -10.07 -35.13
CA LEU A 13 14.45 -8.86 -35.76
C LEU A 13 12.92 -8.71 -35.62
N ALA A 14 12.16 -9.80 -35.67
CA ALA A 14 10.71 -9.77 -35.46
C ALA A 14 10.35 -9.47 -33.99
N ALA A 15 11.14 -9.99 -33.04
CA ALA A 15 11.01 -9.64 -31.62
C ALA A 15 11.41 -8.18 -31.32
N LEU A 16 12.31 -7.59 -32.12
CA LEU A 16 12.72 -6.19 -32.00
C LEU A 16 11.73 -5.16 -32.58
N GLN A 17 10.67 -5.57 -33.29
CA GLN A 17 9.83 -4.64 -34.07
C GLN A 17 8.39 -4.44 -33.56
N ALA A 18 7.94 -5.20 -32.57
CA ALA A 18 6.72 -4.84 -31.88
C ALA A 18 7.07 -3.79 -30.83
N ALA A 19 7.09 -2.51 -31.25
CA ALA A 19 7.08 -1.42 -30.28
C ALA A 19 5.89 -1.68 -29.33
N PRO A 20 6.12 -1.69 -28.00
CA PRO A 20 5.04 -1.91 -27.06
C PRO A 20 3.97 -0.86 -27.31
N ALA A 21 2.75 -1.32 -27.57
CA ALA A 21 1.62 -0.42 -27.77
C ALA A 21 1.44 0.41 -26.50
N ALA A 22 1.12 1.69 -26.67
CA ALA A 22 0.69 2.52 -25.55
C ALA A 22 -0.49 1.85 -24.84
N ALA A 23 -0.61 2.07 -23.53
CA ALA A 23 -1.77 1.63 -22.75
C ALA A 23 -3.05 2.07 -23.46
N ALA A 24 -3.81 1.11 -24.00
CA ALA A 24 -4.96 1.44 -24.81
C ALA A 24 -6.17 1.58 -23.88
N VAL A 25 -6.71 2.79 -23.75
CA VAL A 25 -8.01 2.98 -23.11
C VAL A 25 -9.07 2.30 -23.99
N PRO A 26 -9.84 1.32 -23.48
CA PRO A 26 -10.86 0.63 -24.26
C PRO A 26 -11.87 1.61 -24.89
N ASN A 27 -12.27 1.34 -26.13
CA ASN A 27 -13.32 2.11 -26.80
C ASN A 27 -14.61 2.08 -25.98
N GLY A 28 -15.19 3.26 -25.70
CA GLY A 28 -16.42 3.38 -24.91
C GLY A 28 -16.19 3.53 -23.40
N CYS A 29 -14.93 3.60 -22.94
CA CYS A 29 -14.66 3.99 -21.56
C CYS A 29 -15.19 5.40 -21.27
N PRO A 30 -15.86 5.64 -20.12
CA PRO A 30 -16.31 6.98 -19.76
C PRO A 30 -15.14 7.97 -19.69
N THR A 31 -15.34 9.20 -20.20
CA THR A 31 -14.26 10.21 -20.35
C THR A 31 -13.62 10.65 -19.04
N ASN A 32 -14.29 10.40 -17.90
CA ASN A 32 -13.81 10.77 -16.57
C ASN A 32 -13.38 9.56 -15.74
N ALA A 33 -13.29 8.36 -16.35
CA ALA A 33 -12.79 7.19 -15.65
C ALA A 33 -11.31 7.39 -15.30
N PRO A 34 -10.87 7.07 -14.07
CA PRO A 34 -9.47 7.20 -13.64
C PRO A 34 -8.63 6.04 -14.19
N VAL A 35 -8.56 5.95 -15.52
CA VAL A 35 -7.72 4.99 -16.25
C VAL A 35 -6.27 5.46 -16.30
N VAL A 36 -5.36 4.50 -16.46
CA VAL A 36 -3.95 4.78 -16.77
C VAL A 36 -3.87 5.31 -18.22
N THR A 37 -3.15 6.41 -18.43
CA THR A 37 -3.10 7.12 -19.72
C THR A 37 -1.69 7.35 -20.27
N GLU A 38 -0.67 6.80 -19.60
CA GLU A 38 0.72 6.89 -20.04
C GLU A 38 0.90 6.37 -21.47
N SER A 39 1.57 7.19 -22.27
CA SER A 39 2.11 6.79 -23.57
C SER A 39 3.18 5.70 -23.42
N ALA A 40 3.47 5.00 -24.52
CA ALA A 40 4.55 4.01 -24.56
C ALA A 40 5.90 4.61 -24.15
N GLU A 41 6.17 5.85 -24.58
CA GLU A 41 7.38 6.59 -24.24
C GLU A 41 7.45 6.91 -22.73
N GLN A 42 6.33 7.32 -22.11
CA GLN A 42 6.27 7.56 -20.67
C GLN A 42 6.49 6.28 -19.86
N LEU A 43 5.93 5.15 -20.30
CA LEU A 43 6.17 3.85 -19.67
C LEU A 43 7.63 3.42 -19.82
N GLN A 44 8.24 3.60 -21.00
CA GLN A 44 9.67 3.32 -21.19
C GLN A 44 10.56 4.16 -20.26
N GLN A 45 10.28 5.45 -20.13
CA GLN A 45 11.00 6.32 -19.19
C GLN A 45 10.79 5.89 -17.74
N ALA A 46 9.58 5.45 -17.38
CA ALA A 46 9.31 4.91 -16.04
C ALA A 46 10.09 3.62 -15.77
N VAL A 47 10.22 2.75 -16.78
CA VAL A 47 11.05 1.53 -16.71
C VAL A 47 12.53 1.89 -16.52
N GLU A 48 13.03 2.90 -17.24
CA GLU A 48 14.40 3.37 -17.08
C GLU A 48 14.65 3.91 -15.66
N ARG A 49 13.71 4.70 -15.11
CA ARG A 49 13.81 5.22 -13.73
C ARG A 49 13.82 4.10 -12.69
N VAL A 50 12.91 3.12 -12.78
CA VAL A 50 12.81 2.03 -11.79
C VAL A 50 13.94 1.00 -11.89
N THR A 51 14.75 1.03 -12.95
CA THR A 51 15.89 0.14 -13.17
C THR A 51 17.24 0.87 -13.08
N THR A 52 17.24 2.15 -12.70
CA THR A 52 18.45 2.94 -12.46
C THR A 52 18.59 3.13 -10.96
N PHE A 53 19.46 2.34 -10.32
CA PHE A 53 19.63 2.35 -8.88
C PHE A 53 20.81 3.24 -8.45
N PRO A 54 20.66 3.98 -7.34
CA PRO A 54 21.79 4.64 -6.69
C PRO A 54 22.89 3.65 -6.29
N THR A 55 24.12 4.14 -6.21
CA THR A 55 25.28 3.40 -5.67
C THR A 55 25.67 3.87 -4.27
N THR A 56 24.89 4.79 -3.70
CA THR A 56 25.04 5.34 -2.36
C THR A 56 23.71 5.25 -1.64
N LEU A 57 23.74 5.28 -0.31
CA LEU A 57 22.53 5.45 0.49
C LEU A 57 21.88 6.81 0.23
N ASP A 58 20.63 6.96 0.66
CA ASP A 58 19.87 8.20 0.49
C ASP A 58 20.52 9.33 1.29
N PRO A 59 21.09 10.36 0.64
CA PRO A 59 21.78 11.44 1.32
C PRO A 59 20.83 12.36 2.10
N ARG A 60 19.51 12.16 2.01
CA ARG A 60 18.52 12.82 2.88
C ARG A 60 18.49 12.19 4.28
N ILE A 61 18.87 10.92 4.38
CA ILE A 61 18.77 10.08 5.58
C ILE A 61 20.13 9.80 6.20
N PHE A 62 21.14 9.54 5.37
CA PHE A 62 22.44 9.05 5.80
C PHE A 62 23.57 10.00 5.39
N ASP A 63 24.53 10.17 6.30
CA ASP A 63 25.78 10.84 5.99
C ASP A 63 26.53 10.04 4.92
N ASN A 64 27.27 10.76 4.07
CA ASN A 64 27.81 10.25 2.81
C ASN A 64 28.68 8.99 3.03
N ALA A 65 28.15 7.82 2.64
CA ALA A 65 28.73 6.49 2.88
C ALA A 65 29.99 6.17 2.05
N THR A 66 30.73 7.18 1.59
CA THR A 66 31.89 7.01 0.70
C THR A 66 33.24 7.08 1.42
N GLU A 67 33.32 7.62 2.65
CA GLU A 67 34.57 7.68 3.41
C GLU A 67 34.36 7.47 4.92
N VAL A 68 34.73 6.28 5.41
CA VAL A 68 35.25 5.96 6.77
C VAL A 68 34.34 6.27 7.98
N LEU A 69 33.20 6.92 7.78
CA LEU A 69 32.08 7.02 8.72
C LEU A 69 30.87 6.36 8.03
N ASP A 70 30.75 5.06 8.25
CA ASP A 70 29.91 4.13 7.49
C ASP A 70 28.41 4.39 7.66
N GLY A 71 27.80 5.17 6.76
CA GLY A 71 26.35 5.24 6.55
C GLY A 71 25.55 5.46 7.83
N GLN A 72 26.01 6.36 8.72
CA GLN A 72 25.28 6.73 9.92
C GLN A 72 24.07 7.58 9.53
N MET A 73 22.93 7.34 10.18
CA MET A 73 21.73 8.13 9.97
C MET A 73 21.96 9.55 10.52
N HIS A 74 21.45 10.55 9.82
CA HIS A 74 21.48 11.92 10.31
C HIS A 74 20.75 12.00 11.67
N PRO A 75 21.34 12.63 12.70
CA PRO A 75 20.72 12.71 14.02
C PRO A 75 19.33 13.36 14.04
N ASP A 76 19.09 14.36 13.18
CA ASP A 76 17.80 15.06 13.06
C ASP A 76 16.70 14.13 12.52
N VAL A 77 17.01 13.30 11.52
CA VAL A 77 16.08 12.28 11.00
C VAL A 77 15.73 11.27 12.08
N ARG A 78 16.74 10.80 12.81
CA ARG A 78 16.55 9.82 13.88
C ARG A 78 15.68 10.38 15.02
N GLU A 79 16.01 11.57 15.51
CA GLU A 79 15.27 12.22 16.60
C GLU A 79 13.81 12.49 16.20
N ALA A 80 13.59 12.97 14.98
CA ALA A 80 12.24 13.24 14.48
C ALA A 80 11.43 11.95 14.27
N ALA A 81 12.04 10.87 13.80
CA ALA A 81 11.40 9.56 13.66
C ALA A 81 11.00 8.98 15.03
N ILE A 82 11.87 9.04 16.03
CA ILE A 82 11.56 8.58 17.39
C ILE A 82 10.41 9.41 17.99
N ALA A 83 10.47 10.74 17.90
CA ALA A 83 9.42 11.61 18.43
C ALA A 83 8.05 11.38 17.73
N LEU A 84 8.07 11.10 16.43
CA LEU A 84 6.88 10.70 15.67
C LEU A 84 6.28 9.39 16.20
N VAL A 85 7.12 8.37 16.39
CA VAL A 85 6.71 7.07 16.92
C VAL A 85 6.15 7.20 18.34
N GLU A 86 6.84 7.90 19.23
CA GLU A 86 6.40 8.09 20.62
C GLU A 86 5.03 8.78 20.68
N ARG A 87 4.81 9.80 19.84
CA ARG A 87 3.50 10.47 19.72
C ARG A 87 2.42 9.50 19.26
N ASN A 88 2.70 8.71 18.23
CA ASN A 88 1.74 7.76 17.66
C ASN A 88 1.39 6.65 18.67
N VAL A 89 2.38 6.07 19.34
CA VAL A 89 2.17 5.02 20.36
C VAL A 89 1.45 5.57 21.58
N ALA A 90 1.76 6.79 22.04
CA ALA A 90 1.06 7.42 23.16
C ALA A 90 -0.44 7.63 22.87
N ALA A 91 -0.78 8.00 21.63
CA ALA A 91 -2.17 8.20 21.21
C ALA A 91 -2.98 6.89 21.09
N MET A 92 -2.33 5.72 21.07
CA MET A 92 -3.02 4.43 21.12
C MET A 92 -3.56 4.07 22.52
N ASP A 93 -3.09 4.76 23.58
CA ASP A 93 -3.46 4.50 24.99
C ASP A 93 -3.36 3.01 25.36
N LEU A 94 -2.24 2.38 24.98
CA LEU A 94 -2.00 0.96 25.23
C LEU A 94 -1.86 0.68 26.73
N PRO A 95 -2.21 -0.54 27.19
CA PRO A 95 -1.96 -0.95 28.57
C PRO A 95 -0.48 -0.83 28.96
N PRO A 96 -0.16 -0.63 30.25
CA PRO A 96 1.20 -0.38 30.72
C PRO A 96 2.17 -1.54 30.50
N GLU A 97 1.69 -2.77 30.29
CA GLU A 97 2.52 -3.91 29.91
C GLU A 97 3.05 -3.84 28.49
N PHE A 98 2.47 -2.98 27.63
CA PHE A 98 2.97 -2.73 26.28
C PHE A 98 4.01 -1.62 26.29
N THR A 99 5.14 -1.90 25.67
CA THR A 99 6.26 -0.97 25.53
C THR A 99 6.82 -1.04 24.11
N ILE A 100 7.51 0.01 23.66
CA ILE A 100 8.27 -0.05 22.41
C ILE A 100 9.53 -0.89 22.67
N ASP A 101 9.72 -1.96 21.90
CA ASP A 101 10.94 -2.76 21.91
C ASP A 101 11.99 -2.19 20.96
N ALA A 102 11.59 -2.01 19.69
CA ALA A 102 12.47 -1.58 18.63
C ALA A 102 11.76 -0.64 17.66
N ILE A 103 12.50 0.36 17.18
CA ILE A 103 12.11 1.24 16.08
C ILE A 103 13.13 1.01 14.98
N GLU A 104 12.70 0.54 13.82
CA GLU A 104 13.56 0.09 12.73
C GLU A 104 13.18 0.74 11.41
N LEU A 105 14.17 1.14 10.61
CA LEU A 105 13.99 1.56 9.23
C LEU A 105 14.05 0.32 8.33
N GLN A 106 12.98 0.08 7.60
CA GLN A 106 12.88 -0.97 6.59
C GLN A 106 12.49 -0.40 5.23
N GLY A 107 12.62 -1.22 4.19
CA GLY A 107 12.19 -0.86 2.84
C GLY A 107 13.26 -0.13 2.04
N SER A 108 12.83 0.60 1.01
CA SER A 108 13.74 1.13 -0.02
C SER A 108 14.72 2.19 0.52
N ALA A 109 14.29 2.99 1.51
CA ALA A 109 15.12 3.98 2.18
C ALA A 109 16.29 3.38 2.98
N ALA A 110 16.18 2.12 3.43
CA ALA A 110 17.26 1.42 4.14
C ALA A 110 18.29 0.78 3.20
N SER A 111 18.11 0.90 1.88
CA SER A 111 18.81 0.08 0.88
C SER A 111 19.41 0.91 -0.25
N TYR A 112 20.04 0.28 -1.24
CA TYR A 112 20.48 0.93 -2.49
C TYR A 112 19.37 0.99 -3.55
N GLU A 113 18.14 0.66 -3.18
CA GLU A 113 16.98 0.66 -4.07
C GLU A 113 16.06 1.86 -3.82
N TRP A 114 16.54 2.94 -3.19
CA TRP A 114 15.76 4.17 -3.01
C TRP A 114 15.70 5.01 -4.29
N ASP A 115 14.70 5.90 -4.34
CA ASP A 115 14.58 6.98 -5.32
C ASP A 115 13.81 8.16 -4.70
N GLU A 116 13.50 9.20 -5.48
CA GLU A 116 12.80 10.39 -4.98
C GLU A 116 11.42 10.07 -4.38
N LEU A 117 10.81 8.96 -4.82
CA LEU A 117 9.51 8.45 -4.37
C LEU A 117 9.65 7.35 -3.29
N ALA A 118 10.82 7.18 -2.70
CA ALA A 118 10.98 6.32 -1.54
C ALA A 118 10.32 6.96 -0.31
N ASP A 119 9.63 6.13 0.47
CA ASP A 119 9.12 6.41 1.79
C ASP A 119 10.17 6.06 2.85
N LEU A 120 10.07 6.70 4.01
CA LEU A 120 10.81 6.33 5.21
C LEU A 120 9.93 5.33 6.00
N GLY A 121 10.06 4.05 5.68
CA GLY A 121 9.31 2.95 6.31
C GLY A 121 9.78 2.67 7.74
N ILE A 122 9.16 3.29 8.72
CA ILE A 122 9.45 3.14 10.15
C ILE A 122 8.59 2.02 10.73
N HIS A 123 9.22 0.92 11.11
CA HIS A 123 8.58 -0.22 11.77
C HIS A 123 8.79 -0.14 13.27
N VAL A 124 7.69 -0.19 14.03
CA VAL A 124 7.69 -0.12 15.49
C VAL A 124 7.25 -1.47 16.03
N PHE A 125 8.13 -2.17 16.76
CA PHE A 125 7.81 -3.44 17.38
C PHE A 125 7.45 -3.24 18.85
N LEU A 126 6.31 -3.78 19.26
CA LEU A 126 5.86 -3.72 20.65
C LEU A 126 6.33 -4.96 21.43
N ALA A 127 6.74 -4.74 22.68
CA ALA A 127 6.97 -5.78 23.67
C ALA A 127 5.82 -5.83 24.68
N VAL A 128 5.45 -7.04 25.09
CA VAL A 128 4.54 -7.31 26.21
C VAL A 128 5.35 -7.80 27.39
N ASN A 129 5.31 -7.08 28.52
CA ASN A 129 6.13 -7.35 29.70
C ASN A 129 7.63 -7.48 29.36
N GLY A 130 8.11 -6.63 28.44
CA GLY A 130 9.51 -6.60 28.00
C GLY A 130 9.91 -7.74 27.07
N SER A 131 8.97 -8.46 26.45
CA SER A 131 9.24 -9.50 25.45
C SER A 131 8.44 -9.30 24.17
N VAL A 132 9.08 -9.44 23.01
CA VAL A 132 8.44 -9.40 21.69
C VAL A 132 7.96 -10.78 21.28
N CYS A 133 6.77 -10.86 20.67
CA CYS A 133 6.32 -12.09 20.03
C CYS A 133 7.05 -12.30 18.69
N PRO A 134 7.81 -13.39 18.49
CA PRO A 134 8.58 -13.62 17.27
C PRO A 134 7.78 -14.30 16.13
N THR A 135 6.48 -14.53 16.32
CA THR A 135 5.62 -15.23 15.35
C THR A 135 4.47 -14.35 14.86
N SER A 136 3.77 -14.81 13.81
CA SER A 136 2.58 -14.12 13.31
C SER A 136 1.35 -14.47 14.13
N CYS A 137 0.35 -13.58 14.18
CA CYS A 137 -0.92 -13.83 14.86
C CYS A 137 -1.84 -14.87 14.21
N LYS A 138 -1.38 -15.60 13.19
CA LYS A 138 -2.12 -16.75 12.62
C LYS A 138 -2.10 -17.98 13.54
N ALA A 139 -1.05 -18.11 14.34
CA ALA A 139 -0.85 -19.20 15.29
C ALA A 139 0.07 -18.69 16.43
N PRO A 140 -0.46 -17.88 17.36
CA PRO A 140 0.33 -17.38 18.48
C PRO A 140 0.76 -18.54 19.38
N GLU A 141 2.04 -18.56 19.78
CA GLU A 141 2.60 -19.58 20.66
C GLU A 141 3.03 -18.95 21.99
N GLY A 142 2.31 -19.28 23.07
CA GLY A 142 2.63 -18.84 24.43
C GLY A 142 2.05 -17.47 24.81
N PRO A 143 2.13 -17.12 26.10
CA PRO A 143 1.37 -16.02 26.69
C PRO A 143 1.75 -14.63 26.14
N VAL A 144 3.02 -14.43 25.78
CA VAL A 144 3.48 -13.17 25.15
C VAL A 144 2.82 -12.97 23.79
N CYS A 145 2.80 -14.01 22.96
CA CYS A 145 2.19 -13.95 21.63
C CYS A 145 0.66 -13.88 21.69
N GLU A 146 0.03 -14.59 22.62
CA GLU A 146 -1.42 -14.48 22.84
C GLU A 146 -1.81 -13.05 23.22
N ALA A 147 -1.11 -12.42 24.16
CA ALA A 147 -1.35 -11.04 24.57
C ALA A 147 -1.07 -10.04 23.43
N ALA A 148 0.07 -10.15 22.75
CA ALA A 148 0.41 -9.28 21.62
C ALA A 148 -0.65 -9.36 20.50
N CYS A 149 -1.12 -10.56 20.19
CA CYS A 149 -2.07 -10.77 19.11
C CYS A 149 -3.49 -10.31 19.42
N GLN A 150 -3.85 -10.06 20.68
CA GLN A 150 -5.09 -9.35 21.02
C GLN A 150 -5.11 -7.92 20.47
N TYR A 151 -3.93 -7.33 20.24
CA TYR A 151 -3.77 -5.95 19.74
C TYR A 151 -3.47 -5.86 18.23
N ASP A 152 -3.39 -6.99 17.52
CA ASP A 152 -3.15 -7.02 16.07
C ASP A 152 -4.23 -6.26 15.27
N THR A 153 -5.50 -6.46 15.62
CA THR A 153 -6.62 -5.74 14.97
C THR A 153 -6.57 -4.24 15.23
N ILE A 154 -6.28 -3.82 16.46
CA ILE A 154 -6.20 -2.40 16.83
C ILE A 154 -4.99 -1.76 16.14
N SER A 155 -3.83 -2.44 16.14
CA SER A 155 -2.62 -1.96 15.46
C SER A 155 -2.85 -1.81 13.97
N LYS A 156 -3.54 -2.75 13.30
CA LYS A 156 -3.89 -2.64 11.88
C LYS A 156 -4.83 -1.47 11.60
N LEU A 157 -5.88 -1.31 12.42
CA LEU A 157 -6.79 -0.17 12.30
C LEU A 157 -6.04 1.16 12.46
N TYR A 158 -5.15 1.22 13.44
CA TYR A 158 -4.36 2.42 13.72
C TYR A 158 -3.31 2.69 12.64
N ASN A 159 -2.68 1.66 12.09
CA ASN A 159 -1.80 1.79 10.93
C ASN A 159 -2.57 2.34 9.73
N SER A 160 -3.78 1.86 9.44
CA SER A 160 -4.61 2.46 8.38
C SER A 160 -5.03 3.90 8.66
N TYR A 161 -5.23 4.27 9.93
CA TYR A 161 -5.46 5.66 10.33
C TYR A 161 -4.22 6.52 10.09
N ILE A 162 -3.06 6.06 10.56
CA ILE A 162 -1.76 6.70 10.37
C ILE A 162 -1.46 6.85 8.88
N GLU A 163 -1.61 5.79 8.09
CA GLU A 163 -1.43 5.76 6.64
C GLU A 163 -2.37 6.79 5.99
N GLY A 164 -3.63 6.87 6.39
CA GLY A 164 -4.55 7.90 5.89
C GLY A 164 -4.13 9.34 6.21
N GLU A 165 -3.49 9.58 7.36
CA GLU A 165 -2.93 10.90 7.71
C GLU A 165 -1.60 11.16 6.99
N GLN A 166 -0.70 10.18 6.92
CA GLN A 166 0.66 10.30 6.39
C GLN A 166 0.72 10.22 4.86
N GLU A 167 -0.06 9.33 4.27
CA GLU A 167 -0.31 9.19 2.84
C GLU A 167 -1.49 10.03 2.36
N ALA A 168 -1.90 11.06 3.10
CA ALA A 168 -2.71 12.15 2.55
C ALA A 168 -1.93 12.82 1.42
N THR A 169 -1.90 12.13 0.28
CA THR A 169 -1.16 12.42 -0.91
C THR A 169 -2.04 13.35 -1.71
N PHE A 170 -1.44 14.50 -1.99
CA PHE A 170 -1.85 15.43 -3.01
C PHE A 170 -2.32 14.69 -4.25
N THR A 171 -3.61 14.77 -4.48
CA THR A 171 -4.12 14.76 -5.82
C THR A 171 -4.09 16.22 -6.25
N ASP A 172 -3.27 16.59 -7.22
CA ASP A 172 -3.55 17.87 -7.89
C ASP A 172 -4.98 17.83 -8.47
N SER A 173 -5.48 18.97 -8.96
CA SER A 173 -6.84 19.03 -9.54
C SER A 173 -7.11 18.04 -10.68
N GLN A 174 -6.12 17.25 -11.10
CA GLN A 174 -6.14 16.31 -12.23
C GLN A 174 -5.93 14.85 -11.82
N GLY A 175 -5.93 14.49 -10.54
CA GLY A 175 -5.74 13.09 -10.15
C GLY A 175 -4.30 12.69 -9.86
N ARG A 176 -3.33 13.58 -10.08
CA ARG A 176 -1.91 13.19 -10.08
C ARG A 176 -1.32 13.35 -8.69
N THR A 177 -0.64 12.31 -8.22
CA THR A 177 0.25 12.38 -7.06
C THR A 177 1.34 13.40 -7.35
N THR A 178 1.29 14.56 -6.68
CA THR A 178 2.37 15.54 -6.85
C THR A 178 3.61 15.02 -6.13
N PRO A 179 4.81 15.10 -6.74
CA PRO A 179 6.06 14.70 -6.08
C PRO A 179 6.43 15.61 -4.89
N LYS A 180 5.67 16.69 -4.67
CA LYS A 180 5.84 17.57 -3.52
C LYS A 180 4.81 17.20 -2.45
N PRO A 181 5.21 16.62 -1.32
CA PRO A 181 4.28 16.34 -0.24
C PRO A 181 3.69 17.62 0.35
N ASP A 182 2.45 17.55 0.86
CA ASP A 182 1.79 18.67 1.50
C ASP A 182 2.42 18.91 2.86
N PRO A 183 3.11 20.05 3.07
CA PRO A 183 3.62 20.37 4.39
C PRO A 183 2.51 20.47 5.45
N ASP A 184 1.25 20.62 5.02
CA ASP A 184 0.09 20.77 5.92
C ASP A 184 -0.62 19.43 6.23
N THR A 185 -0.36 18.34 5.49
CA THR A 185 -1.03 17.04 5.73
C THR A 185 -0.10 15.84 5.90
N GLY A 186 1.09 15.80 5.27
CA GLY A 186 2.02 14.67 5.40
C GLY A 186 3.09 14.89 6.48
N VAL A 187 3.51 13.81 7.17
CA VAL A 187 4.68 13.90 8.07
C VAL A 187 5.95 13.73 7.25
N LEU A 188 6.72 14.81 7.13
CA LEU A 188 7.95 14.84 6.35
C LEU A 188 9.19 14.89 7.20
N LEU A 189 10.12 13.95 6.95
CA LEU A 189 11.46 13.94 7.53
C LEU A 189 12.47 14.14 6.40
N ASN A 190 13.14 15.29 6.37
CA ASN A 190 14.06 15.69 5.30
C ASN A 190 13.49 15.52 3.87
N GLY A 191 12.19 15.82 3.71
CA GLY A 191 11.49 15.75 2.43
C GLY A 191 11.02 14.35 2.03
N LEU A 192 11.20 13.35 2.90
CA LEU A 192 10.65 12.00 2.74
C LEU A 192 9.33 11.89 3.50
N VAL A 193 8.34 11.22 2.91
CA VAL A 193 7.14 10.81 3.62
C VAL A 193 7.53 9.74 4.63
N ALA A 194 7.26 9.99 5.90
CA ALA A 194 7.44 8.99 6.95
C ALA A 194 6.19 8.11 7.07
N GLU A 195 6.37 6.81 6.92
CA GLU A 195 5.33 5.80 7.10
C GLU A 195 5.60 5.05 8.40
N VAL A 196 4.72 5.17 9.40
CA VAL A 196 4.86 4.47 10.67
C VAL A 196 3.95 3.26 10.71
N THR A 197 4.54 2.07 10.77
CA THR A 197 3.82 0.81 10.96
C THR A 197 4.07 0.27 12.36
N ILE A 198 3.03 0.20 13.18
CA ILE A 198 3.08 -0.39 14.52
C ILE A 198 2.71 -1.87 14.45
N LEU A 199 3.60 -2.71 14.97
CA LEU A 199 3.55 -4.16 14.88
C LEU A 199 3.62 -4.76 16.29
N PRO A 200 2.58 -5.50 16.73
CA PRO A 200 2.63 -6.18 18.02
C PRO A 200 3.54 -7.40 18.00
N THR A 201 3.96 -7.86 16.82
CA THR A 201 4.83 -9.03 16.66
C THR A 201 5.93 -8.78 15.63
N LYS A 202 7.03 -9.54 15.74
CA LYS A 202 8.16 -9.52 14.81
C LYS A 202 8.32 -10.89 14.14
N PRO A 203 7.43 -11.26 13.21
CA PRO A 203 7.48 -12.54 12.52
C PRO A 203 8.72 -12.67 11.61
N PRO A 204 9.06 -13.88 11.12
CA PRO A 204 10.26 -14.09 10.29
C PRO A 204 10.37 -13.20 9.04
N ASN A 205 9.26 -12.77 8.46
CA ASN A 205 9.26 -11.85 7.31
C ASN A 205 9.51 -10.37 7.67
N GLN A 206 9.66 -10.06 8.96
CA GLN A 206 10.10 -8.76 9.50
C GLN A 206 11.54 -8.83 10.02
N MET A 207 12.19 -10.00 9.94
CA MET A 207 13.59 -10.16 10.30
C MET A 207 14.48 -9.65 9.17
N PRO A 208 15.69 -9.17 9.48
CA PRO A 208 16.63 -8.70 8.46
C PRO A 208 16.87 -9.75 7.36
N VAL A 209 16.72 -9.32 6.11
CA VAL A 209 16.95 -10.12 4.91
C VAL A 209 18.23 -9.63 4.25
N ASN A 210 19.14 -10.57 3.95
CA ASN A 210 20.46 -10.29 3.41
C ASN A 210 20.41 -9.26 2.27
N GLY A 211 21.03 -8.11 2.54
CA GLY A 211 21.32 -7.07 1.57
C GLY A 211 20.22 -6.02 1.31
N THR A 212 19.03 -6.15 1.91
CA THR A 212 18.01 -5.08 1.88
C THR A 212 18.33 -3.93 2.84
N GLY A 213 19.19 -4.16 3.82
CA GLY A 213 19.45 -3.19 4.89
C GLY A 213 18.35 -3.19 5.95
N LEU A 214 18.76 -2.99 7.20
CA LEU A 214 17.89 -2.82 8.35
C LEU A 214 18.62 -1.91 9.34
N TYR A 215 18.11 -0.71 9.56
CA TYR A 215 18.71 0.25 10.49
C TYR A 215 17.87 0.34 11.76
N SER A 216 18.49 0.27 12.93
CA SER A 216 17.81 0.44 14.21
C SER A 216 17.91 1.89 14.64
N PHE A 217 16.78 2.59 14.66
CA PHE A 217 16.70 3.91 15.29
C PHE A 217 16.98 3.80 16.78
N THR A 218 16.50 2.74 17.46
CA THR A 218 16.70 2.57 18.92
C THR A 218 18.18 2.55 19.30
N THR A 219 19.01 1.83 18.55
CA THR A 219 20.45 1.63 18.86
C THR A 219 21.38 2.51 18.03
N ASP A 220 20.85 3.31 17.10
CA ASP A 220 21.63 4.17 16.19
C ASP A 220 22.67 3.37 15.38
N SER A 221 22.26 2.20 14.86
CA SER A 221 23.19 1.29 14.20
C SER A 221 22.49 0.41 13.16
N TRP A 222 23.24 -0.03 12.15
CA TRP A 222 22.81 -1.11 11.26
C TRP A 222 22.61 -2.40 12.06
N VAL A 223 21.40 -2.96 11.99
CA VAL A 223 21.14 -4.35 12.38
C VAL A 223 21.64 -5.27 11.27
N MET A 224 21.47 -4.83 10.02
CA MET A 224 22.03 -5.46 8.83
C MET A 224 22.37 -4.36 7.83
N GLU A 225 23.61 -4.29 7.40
CA GLU A 225 24.02 -3.34 6.37
C GLU A 225 23.43 -3.74 5.00
N PRO A 226 23.00 -2.75 4.19
CA PRO A 226 22.55 -3.01 2.84
C PRO A 226 23.74 -3.40 1.96
N THR A 227 23.48 -4.28 1.00
CA THR A 227 24.46 -4.65 -0.02
C THR A 227 23.81 -4.51 -1.39
N GLN A 228 24.62 -4.13 -2.38
CA GLN A 228 24.11 -4.00 -3.75
C GLN A 228 23.59 -5.36 -4.22
N GLN A 229 22.29 -5.40 -4.55
CA GLN A 229 21.66 -6.60 -5.06
C GLN A 229 22.04 -6.83 -6.53
N PRO A 230 22.14 -8.10 -6.97
CA PRO A 230 22.34 -8.42 -8.38
C PRO A 230 21.15 -7.94 -9.22
N ASP A 231 21.44 -7.45 -10.42
CA ASP A 231 20.42 -7.06 -11.38
C ASP A 231 19.83 -8.32 -12.07
N ASN A 232 18.66 -8.75 -11.61
CA ASN A 232 17.93 -9.91 -12.12
C ASN A 232 16.69 -9.48 -12.92
N TRP A 233 16.84 -8.49 -13.78
CA TRP A 233 15.74 -7.87 -14.50
C TRP A 233 16.02 -7.71 -16.00
N ASP A 234 14.95 -7.67 -16.78
CA ASP A 234 14.96 -7.33 -18.20
C ASP A 234 13.96 -6.18 -18.45
N ARG A 235 14.44 -5.06 -19.01
CA ARG A 235 13.60 -3.86 -19.24
C ARG A 235 12.45 -4.12 -20.21
N ALA A 236 12.67 -4.93 -21.25
CA ALA A 236 11.62 -5.24 -22.21
C ALA A 236 10.54 -6.12 -21.57
N GLU A 237 10.95 -7.08 -20.73
CA GLU A 237 10.05 -7.91 -19.95
C GLU A 237 9.27 -7.09 -18.90
N ILE A 238 9.92 -6.16 -18.19
CA ILE A 238 9.23 -5.24 -17.26
C ILE A 238 8.17 -4.45 -18.03
N LEU A 239 8.54 -3.84 -19.16
CA LEU A 239 7.62 -3.03 -19.96
C LEU A 239 6.44 -3.85 -20.47
N GLY A 240 6.68 -5.05 -20.99
CA GLY A 240 5.62 -5.96 -21.44
C GLY A 240 4.66 -6.34 -20.31
N ASN A 241 5.18 -6.68 -19.13
CA ASN A 241 4.36 -7.01 -17.96
C ASN A 241 3.55 -5.80 -17.47
N VAL A 242 4.15 -4.61 -17.41
CA VAL A 242 3.47 -3.37 -17.02
C VAL A 242 2.33 -3.05 -17.98
N THR A 243 2.58 -3.04 -19.30
CA THR A 243 1.55 -2.80 -20.31
C THR A 243 0.40 -3.79 -20.17
N GLN A 244 0.70 -5.08 -19.99
CA GLN A 244 -0.33 -6.10 -19.79
C GLN A 244 -1.23 -5.78 -18.58
N PHE A 245 -0.64 -5.49 -17.41
CA PHE A 245 -1.43 -5.21 -16.21
C PHE A 245 -2.22 -3.90 -16.31
N VAL A 246 -1.67 -2.90 -16.99
CA VAL A 246 -2.36 -1.64 -17.28
C VAL A 246 -3.58 -1.87 -18.19
N ASP A 247 -3.43 -2.64 -19.27
CA ASP A 247 -4.53 -2.95 -20.18
C ASP A 247 -5.64 -3.73 -19.47
N GLU A 248 -5.27 -4.71 -18.64
CA GLU A 248 -6.22 -5.47 -17.82
C GLU A 248 -6.95 -4.60 -16.79
N TYR A 249 -6.24 -3.69 -16.12
CA TYR A 249 -6.82 -2.73 -15.19
C TYR A 249 -7.81 -1.79 -15.88
N ASN A 250 -7.38 -1.16 -16.99
CA ASN A 250 -8.20 -0.21 -17.74
C ASN A 250 -9.47 -0.89 -18.27
N ALA A 251 -9.35 -2.11 -18.82
CA ALA A 251 -10.51 -2.90 -19.24
C ALA A 251 -11.50 -3.13 -18.09
N LEU A 252 -11.00 -3.59 -16.94
CA LEU A 252 -11.83 -3.87 -15.78
C LEU A 252 -12.52 -2.61 -15.22
N LEU A 253 -11.81 -1.48 -15.19
CA LEU A 253 -12.35 -0.20 -14.73
C LEU A 253 -13.42 0.34 -15.69
N CYS A 254 -13.17 0.31 -17.00
CA CYS A 254 -14.14 0.78 -17.98
C CYS A 254 -15.43 -0.05 -17.96
N GLU A 255 -15.34 -1.37 -17.79
CA GLU A 255 -16.51 -2.24 -17.58
C GLU A 255 -17.28 -1.88 -16.31
N TYR A 256 -16.57 -1.63 -15.20
CA TYR A 256 -17.19 -1.21 -13.93
C TYR A 256 -17.88 0.15 -14.06
N GLU A 257 -17.22 1.15 -14.65
CA GLU A 257 -17.76 2.49 -14.84
C GLU A 257 -18.98 2.49 -15.77
N ALA A 258 -18.96 1.67 -16.84
CA ALA A 258 -20.12 1.49 -17.71
C ALA A 258 -21.31 0.86 -16.96
N ALA A 259 -21.06 -0.18 -16.16
CA ALA A 259 -22.09 -0.82 -15.33
C ALA A 259 -22.65 0.15 -14.26
N LYS A 260 -21.78 0.98 -13.66
CA LYS A 260 -22.16 2.02 -12.70
C LYS A 260 -23.03 3.11 -13.35
N ALA A 261 -22.65 3.58 -14.53
CA ALA A 261 -23.44 4.57 -15.28
C ALA A 261 -24.83 4.06 -15.68
N ALA A 262 -24.98 2.74 -15.87
CA ALA A 262 -26.26 2.13 -16.20
C ALA A 262 -27.26 2.04 -15.02
N VAL A 263 -26.84 2.34 -13.78
CA VAL A 263 -27.67 2.22 -12.56
C VAL A 263 -27.86 3.53 -11.78
N LEU A 264 -27.18 4.60 -12.17
CA LEU A 264 -27.27 5.93 -11.54
C LEU A 264 -27.77 6.98 -12.56
N PRO A 265 -28.55 8.01 -12.18
CA PRO A 265 -29.64 8.09 -11.21
C PRO A 265 -31.05 7.82 -11.82
N ASP A 266 -31.17 7.67 -13.14
CA ASP A 266 -32.46 7.58 -13.85
C ASP A 266 -32.85 6.16 -14.30
N ALA A 267 -32.00 5.17 -14.03
CA ALA A 267 -32.18 3.79 -14.48
C ALA A 267 -32.24 2.83 -13.27
N PRO A 268 -33.44 2.43 -12.81
CA PRO A 268 -33.59 1.46 -11.72
C PRO A 268 -33.15 0.06 -12.18
N GLY A 269 -31.84 -0.21 -12.03
CA GLY A 269 -31.18 -1.46 -12.36
C GLY A 269 -30.37 -2.00 -11.18
N ALA A 270 -30.11 -3.31 -11.20
CA ALA A 270 -29.07 -3.88 -10.34
C ALA A 270 -27.72 -3.64 -11.02
N LEU A 271 -26.67 -3.36 -10.24
CA LEU A 271 -25.31 -3.26 -10.78
C LEU A 271 -24.88 -4.62 -11.34
N ASP A 272 -24.84 -4.72 -12.67
CA ASP A 272 -24.41 -5.94 -13.39
C ASP A 272 -22.90 -5.97 -13.55
N PHE A 273 -22.19 -6.00 -12.42
CA PHE A 273 -20.75 -6.15 -12.36
C PHE A 273 -20.38 -7.10 -11.22
N ASN A 274 -19.47 -8.03 -11.48
CA ASN A 274 -18.95 -8.94 -10.46
C ASN A 274 -17.80 -8.28 -9.69
N CYS A 275 -18.10 -7.72 -8.51
CA CYS A 275 -17.12 -7.02 -7.67
C CYS A 275 -15.87 -7.87 -7.34
N SER A 276 -15.98 -9.21 -7.24
CA SER A 276 -14.84 -10.08 -6.91
C SER A 276 -13.76 -10.15 -8.01
N ARG A 277 -14.03 -9.60 -9.20
CA ARG A 277 -13.00 -9.47 -10.24
C ARG A 277 -11.87 -8.53 -9.82
N TRP A 278 -12.15 -7.54 -8.96
CA TRP A 278 -11.14 -6.66 -8.40
C TRP A 278 -10.17 -7.41 -7.46
N ASP A 279 -10.70 -8.19 -6.52
CA ASP A 279 -9.90 -9.09 -5.67
C ASP A 279 -9.09 -10.09 -6.50
N ALA A 280 -9.69 -10.67 -7.55
CA ALA A 280 -8.97 -11.59 -8.46
C ALA A 280 -7.79 -10.91 -9.16
N PHE A 281 -7.97 -9.68 -9.63
CA PHE A 281 -6.90 -8.87 -10.23
C PHE A 281 -5.80 -8.53 -9.21
N ALA A 282 -6.17 -8.08 -8.01
CA ALA A 282 -5.21 -7.79 -6.93
C ALA A 282 -4.42 -9.04 -6.52
N LYS A 283 -5.07 -10.21 -6.40
CA LYS A 283 -4.40 -11.50 -6.15
C LYS A 283 -3.42 -11.88 -7.25
N LYS A 284 -3.78 -11.62 -8.52
CA LYS A 284 -2.89 -11.85 -9.67
C LYS A 284 -1.62 -11.01 -9.57
N LEU A 285 -1.74 -9.72 -9.27
CA LEU A 285 -0.59 -8.82 -9.04
C LEU A 285 0.29 -9.29 -7.88
N LYS A 286 -0.31 -9.66 -6.74
CA LYS A 286 0.43 -10.19 -5.57
C LYS A 286 1.18 -11.48 -5.91
N LYS A 287 0.56 -12.39 -6.67
CA LYS A 287 1.20 -13.63 -7.14
C LYS A 287 2.35 -13.33 -8.11
N PHE A 288 2.16 -12.38 -9.01
CA PHE A 288 3.21 -11.95 -9.94
C PHE A 288 4.42 -11.38 -9.19
N ARG A 289 4.21 -10.50 -8.21
CA ARG A 289 5.30 -10.03 -7.33
C ARG A 289 5.99 -11.18 -6.59
N GLY A 290 5.21 -12.09 -6.03
CA GLY A 290 5.71 -13.26 -5.28
C GLY A 290 6.65 -14.14 -6.09
N SER A 291 6.44 -14.27 -7.41
CA SER A 291 7.27 -15.14 -8.26
C SER A 291 8.74 -14.74 -8.29
N GLY A 292 9.08 -13.46 -8.10
CA GLY A 292 10.46 -13.00 -8.03
C GLY A 292 11.15 -13.44 -6.74
N PHE A 293 10.42 -13.43 -5.63
CA PHE A 293 10.93 -13.91 -4.34
C PHE A 293 10.99 -15.44 -4.29
N ASP A 294 9.98 -16.13 -4.82
CA ASP A 294 9.96 -17.60 -4.89
C ASP A 294 11.14 -18.15 -5.71
N ALA A 295 11.60 -17.38 -6.71
CA ALA A 295 12.77 -17.68 -7.53
C ALA A 295 14.10 -17.19 -6.91
N ASN A 296 14.09 -16.64 -5.69
CA ASN A 296 15.25 -16.07 -5.00
C ASN A 296 16.00 -15.00 -5.81
N LEU A 297 15.27 -14.22 -6.61
CA LEU A 297 15.85 -13.16 -7.46
C LEU A 297 15.95 -11.81 -6.74
N GLY A 298 15.37 -11.71 -5.54
CA GLY A 298 15.43 -10.52 -4.69
C GLY A 298 14.54 -9.36 -5.15
N SER A 299 14.78 -8.19 -4.56
CA SER A 299 14.04 -6.94 -4.82
C SER A 299 14.27 -6.38 -6.23
N ARG A 300 15.43 -6.68 -6.85
CA ARG A 300 15.81 -6.28 -8.22
C ARG A 300 15.45 -7.33 -9.28
N SER A 301 14.29 -7.97 -9.15
CA SER A 301 13.77 -8.90 -10.15
C SER A 301 12.77 -8.23 -11.09
N THR A 302 12.62 -8.74 -12.33
CA THR A 302 11.63 -8.24 -13.30
C THR A 302 10.25 -8.02 -12.66
N SER A 303 9.73 -9.01 -11.93
CA SER A 303 8.38 -8.93 -11.36
C SER A 303 8.25 -7.93 -10.22
N ASN A 304 9.26 -7.80 -9.36
CA ASN A 304 9.27 -6.80 -8.29
C ASN A 304 9.38 -5.37 -8.85
N LEU A 305 10.22 -5.14 -9.86
CA LEU A 305 10.37 -3.82 -10.47
C LEU A 305 9.15 -3.41 -11.31
N ALA A 306 8.54 -4.35 -12.03
CA ALA A 306 7.26 -4.11 -12.71
C ALA A 306 6.15 -3.79 -11.70
N TYR A 307 6.04 -4.53 -10.60
CA TYR A 307 5.08 -4.24 -9.53
C TYR A 307 5.31 -2.85 -8.90
N ARG A 308 6.57 -2.50 -8.63
CA ARG A 308 6.95 -1.17 -8.12
C ARG A 308 6.57 -0.06 -9.08
N LEU A 309 6.79 -0.25 -10.38
CA LEU A 309 6.39 0.73 -11.41
C LEU A 309 4.86 0.90 -11.45
N LEU A 310 4.09 -0.20 -11.39
CA LEU A 310 2.61 -0.15 -11.40
C LEU A 310 2.01 0.63 -10.21
N ARG A 311 2.73 0.76 -9.09
CA ARG A 311 2.34 1.64 -7.97
C ARG A 311 2.58 3.12 -8.22
N ARG A 312 3.46 3.46 -9.18
CA ARG A 312 4.09 4.79 -9.32
C ARG A 312 3.79 5.50 -10.64
N ILE A 313 2.94 4.90 -11.47
CA ILE A 313 2.35 5.58 -12.61
C ILE A 313 1.13 6.41 -12.15
N SER A 314 0.50 7.13 -13.06
CA SER A 314 -0.58 8.09 -12.84
C SER A 314 -1.73 7.55 -11.99
N VAL A 315 -1.96 6.24 -12.06
CA VAL A 315 -2.90 5.51 -11.23
C VAL A 315 -2.15 4.39 -10.53
N ASN A 316 -2.28 4.27 -9.21
CA ASN A 316 -1.73 3.15 -8.47
C ASN A 316 -2.52 1.86 -8.78
N VAL A 317 -2.12 1.15 -9.84
CA VAL A 317 -2.78 -0.06 -10.35
C VAL A 317 -2.79 -1.20 -9.33
N VAL A 318 -1.90 -1.14 -8.34
CA VAL A 318 -1.77 -2.17 -7.31
C VAL A 318 -2.78 -1.99 -6.19
N ASP A 319 -2.94 -0.77 -5.69
CA ASP A 319 -3.73 -0.49 -4.49
C ASP A 319 -5.18 -0.08 -4.82
N GLN A 320 -5.41 0.60 -5.95
CA GLN A 320 -6.73 1.04 -6.39
C GLN A 320 -7.79 -0.07 -6.56
N PRO A 321 -7.46 -1.31 -7.00
CA PRO A 321 -8.44 -2.39 -7.08
C PRO A 321 -9.20 -2.66 -5.77
N GLY A 322 -8.56 -2.50 -4.60
CA GLY A 322 -9.23 -2.67 -3.30
C GLY A 322 -10.29 -1.59 -3.05
N ALA A 323 -9.98 -0.34 -3.39
CA ALA A 323 -10.93 0.77 -3.30
C ALA A 323 -12.13 0.55 -4.25
N TRP A 324 -11.88 0.12 -5.48
CA TRP A 324 -12.93 -0.19 -6.47
C TRP A 324 -13.82 -1.36 -6.04
N GLU A 325 -13.24 -2.40 -5.44
CA GLU A 325 -14.01 -3.51 -4.88
C GLU A 325 -14.98 -3.02 -3.80
N GLN A 326 -14.49 -2.24 -2.84
CA GLN A 326 -15.31 -1.72 -1.76
C GLN A 326 -16.40 -0.78 -2.28
N GLN A 327 -16.07 0.09 -3.23
CA GLN A 327 -17.04 0.96 -3.88
C GLN A 327 -18.13 0.15 -4.61
N CYS A 328 -17.74 -0.90 -5.32
CA CYS A 328 -18.67 -1.81 -6.00
C CYS A 328 -19.63 -2.51 -5.02
N ILE A 329 -19.10 -3.05 -3.91
CA ILE A 329 -19.90 -3.70 -2.87
C ILE A 329 -20.89 -2.71 -2.24
N ASN A 330 -20.41 -1.51 -1.88
CA ASN A 330 -21.23 -0.47 -1.28
C ASN A 330 -22.34 -0.01 -2.22
N LEU A 331 -22.01 0.23 -3.50
CA LEU A 331 -23.00 0.61 -4.51
C LEU A 331 -24.07 -0.48 -4.64
N LYS A 332 -23.66 -1.76 -4.78
CA LYS A 332 -24.59 -2.89 -4.90
C LYS A 332 -25.49 -3.04 -3.67
N ALA A 333 -24.97 -2.80 -2.46
CA ALA A 333 -25.75 -2.82 -1.22
C ALA A 333 -26.72 -1.64 -1.09
N SER A 334 -26.40 -0.49 -1.69
CA SER A 334 -27.23 0.72 -1.66
C SER A 334 -28.38 0.71 -2.67
N LEU A 335 -28.28 -0.08 -3.75
CA LEU A 335 -29.31 -0.17 -4.76
C LEU A 335 -30.55 -0.90 -4.21
N PRO A 336 -31.76 -0.44 -4.52
CA PRO A 336 -32.97 -1.09 -4.05
C PRO A 336 -33.01 -2.53 -4.56
N ASN A 337 -33.10 -3.49 -3.64
CA ASN A 337 -33.31 -4.89 -4.00
C ASN A 337 -34.57 -4.98 -4.87
N LYS A 338 -34.42 -5.35 -6.15
CA LYS A 338 -35.55 -5.64 -7.08
C LYS A 338 -36.55 -6.69 -6.53
N ALA A 339 -36.26 -7.32 -5.40
CA ALA A 339 -36.95 -8.48 -4.86
C ALA A 339 -38.07 -8.21 -3.83
N VAL A 340 -38.47 -6.97 -3.54
CA VAL A 340 -39.60 -6.71 -2.61
C VAL A 340 -40.75 -5.93 -3.24
N SER A 341 -40.97 -6.06 -4.55
CA SER A 341 -42.18 -5.53 -5.20
C SER A 341 -43.41 -6.44 -5.06
N GLY A 342 -43.35 -7.47 -4.20
CA GLY A 342 -44.48 -8.34 -3.85
C GLY A 342 -45.08 -8.09 -2.46
N ALA A 343 -44.40 -7.34 -1.59
CA ALA A 343 -44.99 -6.90 -0.34
C ALA A 343 -45.68 -5.56 -0.59
N THR A 344 -47.01 -5.57 -0.61
CA THR A 344 -47.80 -4.35 -0.46
C THR A 344 -47.24 -3.56 0.71
N ALA A 345 -46.68 -2.39 0.44
CA ALA A 345 -46.28 -1.45 1.47
C ALA A 345 -47.54 -1.08 2.25
N ALA A 346 -47.79 -1.77 3.36
CA ALA A 346 -48.66 -1.25 4.39
C ALA A 346 -48.07 0.11 4.78
N SER A 347 -48.86 1.16 4.60
CA SER A 347 -48.51 2.53 4.95
C SER A 347 -47.88 2.54 6.33
N ALA A 348 -46.57 2.77 6.42
CA ALA A 348 -45.94 3.07 7.68
C ALA A 348 -46.65 4.31 8.25
N PRO A 349 -47.09 4.29 9.52
CA PRO A 349 -47.72 5.45 10.13
C PRO A 349 -46.76 6.64 10.01
N ALA A 350 -47.32 7.81 9.69
CA ALA A 350 -46.57 9.05 9.55
C ALA A 350 -45.66 9.25 10.77
N PRO A 351 -44.39 9.65 10.58
CA PRO A 351 -43.50 9.93 11.70
C PRO A 351 -44.15 11.00 12.57
N THR A 352 -44.44 10.66 13.82
CA THR A 352 -44.82 11.62 14.85
C THR A 352 -43.72 12.67 14.95
N ALA A 353 -44.12 13.94 14.98
CA ALA A 353 -43.25 15.11 14.92
C ALA A 353 -41.99 14.96 15.79
N ALA A 354 -40.84 15.25 15.19
CA ALA A 354 -39.55 15.29 15.89
C ALA A 354 -39.61 16.33 17.03
N PRO A 355 -39.07 16.03 18.22
CA PRO A 355 -38.92 17.02 19.27
C PRO A 355 -38.02 18.15 18.80
N SER A 356 -38.44 19.38 19.09
CA SER A 356 -37.72 20.61 18.76
C SER A 356 -36.26 20.56 19.23
N SER A 357 -35.38 21.00 18.34
CA SER A 357 -33.93 21.12 18.52
C SER A 357 -33.52 21.77 19.85
N GLY A 358 -33.12 20.94 20.81
CA GLY A 358 -32.26 21.34 21.92
C GLY A 358 -30.80 21.25 21.48
N SER A 359 -30.03 22.30 21.76
CA SER A 359 -28.61 22.46 21.46
C SER A 359 -27.77 21.21 21.75
N TRP A 360 -27.16 20.63 20.71
CA TRP A 360 -26.14 19.60 20.84
C TRP A 360 -24.84 20.23 21.33
N LYS A 361 -24.50 20.03 22.60
CA LYS A 361 -23.11 20.19 23.08
C LYS A 361 -22.38 18.87 22.83
N LEU A 362 -21.33 18.93 22.02
CA LEU A 362 -20.39 17.83 21.81
C LEU A 362 -19.76 17.43 23.14
N GLY A 363 -20.11 16.24 23.60
CA GLY A 363 -19.56 15.58 24.76
C GLY A 363 -20.08 14.16 24.77
N LEU A 364 -19.33 13.24 24.17
CA LEU A 364 -19.59 11.81 24.31
C LEU A 364 -19.46 11.47 25.81
N PRO A 365 -20.50 10.93 26.46
CA PRO A 365 -20.39 10.56 27.86
C PRO A 365 -19.51 9.32 27.99
N ALA A 366 -18.56 9.35 28.93
CA ALA A 366 -17.67 8.24 29.28
C ALA A 366 -18.40 6.90 29.50
N ALA A 367 -19.71 6.92 29.78
CA ALA A 367 -20.56 5.74 29.90
C ALA A 367 -20.65 4.87 28.62
N ALA A 368 -20.44 5.44 27.42
CA ALA A 368 -20.46 4.67 26.17
C ALA A 368 -19.21 3.79 25.99
N LEU A 369 -18.06 4.21 26.54
CA LEU A 369 -16.82 3.43 26.52
C LEU A 369 -16.84 2.25 27.53
N TRP A 370 -17.54 2.40 28.65
CA TRP A 370 -17.67 1.33 29.65
C TRP A 370 -18.57 0.17 29.20
N ALA A 371 -19.55 0.43 28.34
CA ALA A 371 -20.43 -0.63 27.82
C ALA A 371 -19.71 -1.57 26.85
N ALA A 372 -18.71 -1.09 26.12
CA ALA A 372 -17.87 -1.93 25.24
C ALA A 372 -16.88 -2.78 26.04
N ALA A 373 -16.30 -2.25 27.13
CA ALA A 373 -15.37 -2.98 28.00
C ALA A 373 -16.06 -4.07 28.86
N ALA A 374 -17.30 -3.84 29.31
CA ALA A 374 -18.03 -4.82 30.13
C ALA A 374 -18.46 -6.09 29.35
N LEU A 375 -18.60 -6.01 28.03
CA LEU A 375 -18.93 -7.16 27.18
C LEU A 375 -17.71 -8.05 26.89
N ALA A 376 -16.48 -7.52 26.98
CA ALA A 376 -15.25 -8.31 26.82
C ALA A 376 -14.87 -9.10 28.10
N LEU A 377 -15.23 -8.59 29.28
CA LEU A 377 -14.95 -9.23 30.58
C LEU A 377 -15.92 -10.36 30.96
N LEU A 378 -17.05 -10.51 30.24
CA LEU A 378 -18.01 -11.61 30.47
C LEU A 378 -17.76 -12.83 29.57
N ALA A 379 -16.73 -12.78 28.72
CA ALA A 379 -16.35 -13.87 27.81
C ALA A 379 -14.97 -14.50 28.14
N ALA A 380 -14.40 -14.19 29.32
CA ALA A 380 -13.17 -14.78 29.84
C ALA A 380 -13.43 -15.67 31.06
#